data_AF-C8N8K7-F1
#
_entry.id   AF-C8N8K7-F1
#
_cell.length_a   1.000
_cell.length_b   1.000
_cell.length_c   1.000
_cell.angle_alpha   90.00
_cell.angle_beta   90.00
_cell.angle_gamma   90.00
#
_symmetry.space_group_name_H-M   'P 1'
#
loop_
_entity.id
_entity.type
_entity.pdbx_description
1 polymer ?
#
loop_
_entity_poly.entity_id
_entity_poly.type
_entity_poly.pdbx_seq_one_letter_code
_entity_poly.pdbx_strand_id
1 'polypeptide(L)'
;MSHLEIMEEEKRKFVLSLIDKPLDISDSDIKKYIPGVLGRELFLLRKYISYSLANKKHLFTKGVKSIGCKTYILNNGEEKLIDNAKIIENEYRERIKDDLVKNNLPLWYQLSYQDKCNLYAFYAFSEFVSYILLGVIEYDSNYEGCKKYKLNKELLKSYKMIWFARYFTKQSHFSDVIFRNEIGRKLIHRDSYLFQDFVDIVLDKYISFHPLYTKFLDSADNVIFSDIRRLAEIVSFFSLQHDVKDINNTQPIISRDKLYEFGFSEDEIKYLFKKLDDFEVHENDRIVTELDNKLIRLNNINLKFAIKTISSKYLTNMDKIGSWFEGDYLLEYLKNKLDSNRFIVTNGINDPKEKYDADIIIYDRSSNLIYFCQIKHRIATIHPFFKDEFNEYCRNESLNHGIDQLCSLRSKALTDKVKERLISRLGKKIVNKLDMAKNCRFILIHSIENLDMCTKNGISMYEWNTFRNILQGKFSSFKVLSKDANLNCIYYSNKLLDFSDIVSVQDYLIKNLQKIYDDSLSTNLGPAEEWEILNGARALFMFNTSISCMNRPFLTYKWISWEIPLII
;
A
#
# COMPACT_ATOMS: atom_id res chain seq x y z
N MET A 1 -17.63 4.05 1.81
CA MET A 1 -18.57 2.95 1.51
C MET A 1 -20.00 3.28 1.85
N SER A 2 -20.31 3.67 3.09
CA SER A 2 -21.67 4.11 3.48
C SER A 2 -22.31 5.10 2.50
N HIS A 3 -21.55 6.09 2.01
CA HIS A 3 -22.02 7.06 1.01
C HIS A 3 -22.34 6.46 -0.37
N LEU A 4 -21.66 5.38 -0.77
CA LEU A 4 -21.96 4.65 -2.02
C LEU A 4 -23.21 3.78 -1.87
N GLU A 5 -23.41 3.18 -0.71
CA GLU A 5 -24.52 2.25 -0.46
C GLU A 5 -25.88 2.97 -0.50
N ILE A 6 -25.94 4.21 -0.03
CA ILE A 6 -27.14 5.05 -0.06
C ILE A 6 -27.33 5.81 -1.39
N MET A 7 -26.38 5.73 -2.30
CA MET A 7 -26.43 6.43 -3.59
C MET A 7 -27.34 5.69 -4.57
N GLU A 8 -28.09 6.45 -5.38
CA GLU A 8 -28.89 5.92 -6.49
C GLU A 8 -28.03 4.99 -7.38
N GLU A 9 -28.59 3.85 -7.78
CA GLU A 9 -27.84 2.78 -8.45
C GLU A 9 -27.07 3.26 -9.69
N GLU A 10 -27.69 4.07 -10.55
CA GLU A 10 -27.05 4.53 -11.78
C GLU A 10 -25.91 5.52 -11.47
N LYS A 11 -26.11 6.45 -10.53
CA LYS A 11 -25.08 7.38 -10.08
C LYS A 11 -23.92 6.63 -9.41
N ARG A 12 -24.22 5.59 -8.63
CA ARG A 12 -23.23 4.70 -8.01
C ARG A 12 -22.40 3.98 -9.07
N LYS A 13 -23.02 3.42 -10.12
CA LYS A 13 -22.31 2.81 -11.25
C LYS A 13 -21.36 3.82 -11.91
N PHE A 14 -21.82 5.05 -12.13
CA PHE A 14 -20.98 6.10 -12.70
C PHE A 14 -19.76 6.45 -11.82
N VAL A 15 -19.95 6.63 -10.51
CA VAL A 15 -18.85 6.88 -9.57
C VAL A 15 -17.84 5.73 -9.57
N LEU A 16 -18.32 4.48 -9.57
CA LEU A 16 -17.45 3.32 -9.67
C LEU A 16 -16.65 3.30 -10.99
N SER A 17 -17.27 3.66 -12.12
CA SER A 17 -16.57 3.79 -13.39
C SER A 17 -15.49 4.89 -13.39
N LEU A 18 -15.73 6.03 -12.72
CA LEU A 18 -14.71 7.07 -12.54
C LEU A 18 -13.47 6.55 -11.79
N ILE A 19 -13.69 5.67 -10.80
CA ILE A 19 -12.61 5.07 -10.00
C ILE A 19 -11.93 3.93 -10.76
N ASP A 20 -12.69 3.05 -11.40
CA ASP A 20 -12.17 1.81 -11.97
C ASP A 20 -11.64 1.97 -13.41
N LYS A 21 -12.34 2.74 -14.24
CA LYS A 21 -12.08 2.84 -15.68
C LYS A 21 -12.36 4.26 -16.19
N PRO A 22 -11.59 5.26 -15.74
CA PRO A 22 -11.85 6.66 -16.08
C PRO A 22 -11.84 6.93 -17.59
N LEU A 23 -11.06 6.18 -18.38
CA LEU A 23 -11.04 6.33 -19.85
C LEU A 23 -12.37 5.92 -20.52
N ASP A 24 -13.10 4.98 -19.92
CA ASP A 24 -14.31 4.37 -20.50
C ASP A 24 -15.62 5.07 -20.09
N ILE A 25 -15.56 6.10 -19.24
CA ILE A 25 -16.77 6.77 -18.73
C ILE A 25 -17.61 7.40 -19.85
N SER A 26 -18.93 7.35 -19.74
CA SER A 26 -19.81 7.91 -20.78
C SER A 26 -19.91 9.43 -20.71
N ASP A 27 -19.90 10.08 -21.89
CA ASP A 27 -20.20 11.51 -22.04
C ASP A 27 -21.61 11.88 -21.55
N SER A 28 -22.58 10.97 -21.68
CA SER A 28 -23.95 11.17 -21.16
C SER A 28 -23.94 11.25 -19.64
N ASP A 29 -23.17 10.37 -19.01
CA ASP A 29 -23.16 10.20 -17.57
C ASP A 29 -22.41 11.36 -16.89
N ILE A 30 -21.33 11.85 -17.50
CA ILE A 30 -20.65 13.08 -17.06
C ILE A 30 -21.65 14.23 -16.99
N LYS A 31 -22.44 14.44 -18.06
CA LYS A 31 -23.43 15.54 -18.12
C LYS A 31 -24.59 15.35 -17.14
N LYS A 32 -25.00 14.10 -16.91
CA LYS A 32 -26.11 13.76 -16.02
C LYS A 32 -25.75 13.92 -14.56
N TYR A 33 -24.58 13.42 -14.15
CA TYR A 33 -24.23 13.25 -12.73
C TYR A 33 -23.23 14.27 -12.18
N ILE A 34 -22.51 15.00 -13.03
CA ILE A 34 -21.52 15.99 -12.60
C ILE A 34 -22.04 17.39 -12.91
N PRO A 35 -22.36 18.21 -11.90
CA PRO A 35 -22.98 19.51 -12.12
C PRO A 35 -21.99 20.56 -12.65
N GLY A 36 -22.53 21.49 -13.44
CA GLY A 36 -21.90 22.77 -13.76
C GLY A 36 -20.54 22.67 -14.45
N VAL A 37 -19.59 23.48 -13.96
CA VAL A 37 -18.25 23.60 -14.55
C VAL A 37 -17.47 22.29 -14.47
N LEU A 38 -17.62 21.52 -13.38
CA LEU A 38 -16.90 20.25 -13.20
C LEU A 38 -17.19 19.24 -14.31
N GLY A 39 -18.46 19.09 -14.69
CA GLY A 39 -18.86 18.17 -15.76
C GLY A 39 -18.31 18.61 -17.11
N ARG A 40 -18.31 19.92 -17.39
CA ARG A 40 -17.75 20.48 -18.63
C ARG A 40 -16.25 20.24 -18.74
N GLU A 41 -15.49 20.51 -17.68
CA GLU A 41 -14.04 20.36 -17.69
C GLU A 41 -13.61 18.89 -17.83
N LEU A 42 -14.26 17.97 -17.10
CA LEU A 42 -13.96 16.54 -17.20
C LEU A 42 -14.27 16.01 -18.61
N PHE A 43 -15.39 16.41 -19.19
CA PHE A 43 -15.77 16.05 -20.56
C PHE A 43 -14.74 16.53 -21.60
N LEU A 44 -14.24 17.77 -21.45
CA LEU A 44 -13.23 18.32 -22.35
C LEU A 44 -11.88 17.60 -22.24
N LEU A 45 -11.41 17.36 -21.01
CA LEU A 45 -10.18 16.59 -20.74
C LEU A 45 -10.26 15.20 -21.36
N ARG A 46 -11.38 14.49 -21.14
CA ARG A 46 -11.61 13.16 -21.70
C ARG A 46 -11.53 13.16 -23.22
N LYS A 47 -12.29 14.05 -23.88
CA LYS A 47 -12.28 14.14 -25.34
C LYS A 47 -10.88 14.36 -25.88
N TYR A 48 -10.13 15.29 -25.29
CA TYR A 48 -8.78 15.57 -25.71
C TYR A 48 -7.88 14.33 -25.65
N ILE A 49 -7.93 13.59 -24.54
CA ILE A 49 -7.16 12.36 -24.36
C ILE A 49 -7.55 11.30 -25.40
N SER A 50 -8.85 11.06 -25.59
CA SER A 50 -9.32 10.08 -26.58
C SER A 50 -8.85 10.41 -28.00
N TYR A 51 -8.80 11.70 -28.38
CA TYR A 51 -8.28 12.12 -29.68
C TYR A 51 -6.77 11.97 -29.80
N SER A 52 -6.03 12.39 -28.78
CA SER A 52 -4.58 12.29 -28.71
C SER A 52 -4.12 10.82 -28.83
N LEU A 53 -4.69 9.93 -28.02
CA LEU A 53 -4.36 8.51 -28.03
C LEU A 53 -4.74 7.79 -29.33
N ALA A 54 -5.72 8.31 -30.07
CA ALA A 54 -6.11 7.81 -31.38
C ALA A 54 -5.24 8.35 -32.54
N ASN A 55 -4.17 9.10 -32.26
CA ASN A 55 -3.32 9.78 -33.26
C ASN A 55 -4.12 10.66 -34.25
N LYS A 56 -5.29 11.15 -33.85
CA LYS A 56 -6.11 12.04 -34.68
C LYS A 56 -5.62 13.47 -34.52
N LYS A 57 -5.26 14.12 -35.63
CA LYS A 57 -4.91 15.56 -35.62
C LYS A 57 -6.09 16.38 -35.13
N HIS A 58 -5.91 17.09 -34.03
CA HIS A 58 -6.83 18.14 -33.61
C HIS A 58 -6.63 19.40 -34.46
N LEU A 59 -7.72 20.12 -34.76
CA LEU A 59 -7.66 21.53 -35.18
C LEU A 59 -7.17 22.48 -34.06
N PHE A 60 -7.07 21.99 -32.81
CA PHE A 60 -6.66 22.75 -31.64
C PHE A 60 -5.60 22.01 -30.81
N THR A 61 -4.36 22.51 -30.78
CA THR A 61 -3.20 21.96 -30.04
C THR A 61 -3.20 22.37 -28.55
N LYS A 62 -4.30 22.16 -27.82
CA LYS A 62 -4.45 22.68 -26.44
C LYS A 62 -4.42 21.56 -25.40
N GLY A 63 -3.47 21.61 -24.47
CA GLY A 63 -3.37 20.65 -23.37
C GLY A 63 -2.61 21.21 -22.17
N VAL A 64 -2.54 20.42 -21.11
CA VAL A 64 -1.80 20.71 -19.87
C VAL A 64 -0.30 20.79 -20.13
N LYS A 65 0.26 22.01 -20.14
CA LYS A 65 1.66 22.25 -20.58
C LYS A 65 2.71 21.50 -19.77
N SER A 66 2.55 21.39 -18.46
CA SER A 66 3.47 20.70 -17.56
C SER A 66 2.74 20.36 -16.27
N ILE A 67 3.21 19.32 -15.57
CA ILE A 67 2.72 18.93 -14.25
C ILE A 67 3.86 18.98 -13.25
N GLY A 68 3.60 19.60 -12.10
CA GLY A 68 4.49 19.64 -10.96
C GLY A 68 3.69 19.78 -9.67
N CYS A 69 3.83 18.82 -8.77
CA CYS A 69 3.44 19.02 -7.38
C CYS A 69 4.69 19.52 -6.64
N LYS A 70 4.58 20.64 -5.92
CA LYS A 70 5.68 21.19 -5.15
C LYS A 70 5.18 21.45 -3.73
N THR A 71 5.49 20.54 -2.83
CA THR A 71 5.17 20.76 -1.41
C THR A 71 6.31 21.51 -0.77
N TYR A 72 6.02 22.63 -0.11
CA TYR A 72 7.01 23.47 0.56
C TYR A 72 6.65 23.65 2.01
N ILE A 73 7.67 23.70 2.86
CA ILE A 73 7.53 24.20 4.23
C ILE A 73 8.43 25.41 4.37
N LEU A 74 7.92 26.44 5.04
CA LEU A 74 8.71 27.60 5.43
C LEU A 74 9.43 27.26 6.74
N ASN A 75 10.65 26.73 6.66
CA ASN A 75 11.50 26.56 7.83
C ASN A 75 12.44 27.77 7.91
N ASN A 76 12.26 28.64 8.92
CA ASN A 76 13.03 29.89 9.07
C ASN A 76 13.04 30.80 7.83
N GLY A 77 11.97 30.76 7.01
CA GLY A 77 11.84 31.54 5.78
C GLY A 77 12.48 30.89 4.53
N GLU A 78 13.13 29.73 4.66
CA GLU A 78 13.62 28.95 3.53
C GLU A 78 12.57 27.92 3.07
N GLU A 79 12.32 27.87 1.77
CA GLU A 79 11.42 26.92 1.13
C GLU A 79 12.08 25.54 1.03
N LYS A 80 11.58 24.56 1.79
CA LYS A 80 12.04 23.17 1.67
C LYS A 80 11.03 22.30 0.92
N LEU A 81 11.43 21.75 -0.23
CA LEU A 81 10.61 20.81 -1.01
C LEU A 81 10.43 19.48 -0.28
N ILE A 82 9.19 18.99 -0.20
CA ILE A 82 8.87 17.64 0.28
C ILE A 82 8.64 16.71 -0.91
N ASP A 83 9.35 15.58 -0.92
CA ASP A 83 9.37 14.60 -2.01
C ASP A 83 8.07 13.74 -2.13
N ASN A 84 6.95 14.19 -1.56
CA ASN A 84 5.66 13.50 -1.62
C ASN A 84 4.94 13.69 -2.96
N ALA A 85 5.20 14.83 -3.60
CA ALA A 85 4.79 15.13 -4.97
C ALA A 85 5.12 14.00 -5.95
N LYS A 86 6.36 13.50 -5.89
CA LYS A 86 6.83 12.42 -6.74
C LYS A 86 6.12 11.10 -6.43
N ILE A 87 5.72 10.86 -5.19
CA ILE A 87 4.99 9.64 -4.82
C ILE A 87 3.59 9.66 -5.43
N ILE A 88 2.87 10.76 -5.25
CA ILE A 88 1.54 10.93 -5.84
C ILE A 88 1.64 10.84 -7.37
N GLU A 89 2.62 11.51 -7.97
CA GLU A 89 2.88 11.42 -9.41
C GLU A 89 3.18 9.98 -9.86
N ASN A 90 4.08 9.27 -9.15
CA ASN A 90 4.42 7.89 -9.46
C ASN A 90 3.20 6.97 -9.39
N GLU A 91 2.33 7.11 -8.37
CA GLU A 91 1.09 6.34 -8.26
C GLU A 91 0.19 6.54 -9.49
N TYR A 92 -0.03 7.79 -9.92
CA TYR A 92 -0.81 8.07 -11.11
C TYR A 92 -0.13 7.54 -12.38
N ARG A 93 1.20 7.68 -12.50
CA ARG A 93 1.95 7.24 -13.68
C ARG A 93 1.79 5.74 -13.89
N GLU A 94 2.03 4.97 -12.86
CA GLU A 94 1.99 3.51 -12.94
C GLU A 94 0.54 3.03 -13.18
N ARG A 95 -0.46 3.70 -12.58
CA ARG A 95 -1.88 3.44 -12.89
C ARG A 95 -2.22 3.72 -14.36
N ILE A 96 -1.75 4.85 -14.89
CA ILE A 96 -1.98 5.23 -16.28
C ILE A 96 -1.31 4.22 -17.22
N LYS A 97 -0.06 3.81 -16.92
CA LYS A 97 0.64 2.76 -17.69
C LYS A 97 -0.18 1.48 -17.79
N ASP A 98 -0.69 0.99 -16.66
CA ASP A 98 -1.51 -0.22 -16.60
C ASP A 98 -2.81 -0.10 -17.41
N ASP A 99 -3.54 1.01 -17.24
CA ASP A 99 -4.77 1.25 -18.00
C ASP A 99 -4.50 1.41 -19.51
N LEU A 100 -3.37 2.02 -19.93
CA LEU A 100 -3.00 2.12 -21.34
C LEU A 100 -2.79 0.73 -21.96
N VAL A 101 -2.07 -0.15 -21.26
CA VAL A 101 -1.84 -1.54 -21.69
C VAL A 101 -3.18 -2.29 -21.79
N LYS A 102 -4.01 -2.24 -20.75
CA LYS A 102 -5.30 -2.96 -20.70
C LYS A 102 -6.28 -2.53 -21.80
N ASN A 103 -6.17 -1.30 -22.27
CA ASN A 103 -7.04 -0.76 -23.32
C ASN A 103 -6.41 -0.81 -24.72
N ASN A 104 -5.26 -1.47 -24.89
CA ASN A 104 -4.51 -1.52 -26.16
C ASN A 104 -4.21 -0.11 -26.74
N LEU A 105 -3.85 0.83 -25.86
CA LEU A 105 -3.51 2.21 -26.20
C LEU A 105 -1.98 2.39 -26.31
N PRO A 106 -1.49 3.48 -26.93
CA PRO A 106 -0.06 3.75 -27.01
C PRO A 106 0.62 3.70 -25.63
N LEU A 107 1.76 3.00 -25.56
CA LEU A 107 2.50 2.79 -24.33
C LEU A 107 3.10 4.10 -23.81
N TRP A 108 3.32 4.19 -22.50
CA TRP A 108 3.77 5.42 -21.85
C TRP A 108 5.01 6.06 -22.48
N TYR A 109 6.00 5.27 -22.92
CA TYR A 109 7.20 5.80 -23.56
C TYR A 109 6.96 6.36 -24.98
N GLN A 110 5.87 5.94 -25.63
CA GLN A 110 5.46 6.42 -26.96
C GLN A 110 4.68 7.74 -26.89
N LEU A 111 4.17 8.10 -25.71
CA LEU A 111 3.40 9.32 -25.50
C LEU A 111 4.29 10.56 -25.47
N SER A 112 3.82 11.63 -26.11
CA SER A 112 4.44 12.93 -25.97
C SER A 112 4.36 13.43 -24.53
N TYR A 113 5.24 14.36 -24.14
CA TYR A 113 5.18 14.98 -22.81
C TYR A 113 3.81 15.63 -22.55
N GLN A 114 3.22 16.22 -23.58
CA GLN A 114 1.92 16.87 -23.51
C GLN A 114 0.81 15.85 -23.21
N ASP A 115 0.83 14.67 -23.83
CA ASP A 115 -0.16 13.62 -23.61
C ASP A 115 -0.06 13.03 -22.20
N LYS A 116 1.16 12.82 -21.72
CA LYS A 116 1.43 12.41 -20.32
C LYS A 116 0.82 13.41 -19.34
N CYS A 117 1.04 14.70 -19.57
CA CYS A 117 0.47 15.76 -18.72
C CYS A 117 -1.06 15.74 -18.75
N ASN A 118 -1.67 15.57 -19.91
CA ASN A 118 -3.14 15.51 -20.00
C ASN A 118 -3.70 14.29 -19.27
N LEU A 119 -3.06 13.12 -19.40
CA LEU A 119 -3.47 11.90 -18.71
C LEU A 119 -3.43 12.08 -17.19
N TYR A 120 -2.33 12.58 -16.64
CA TYR A 120 -2.25 12.89 -15.21
C TYR A 120 -3.37 13.84 -14.76
N ALA A 121 -3.60 14.93 -15.50
CA ALA A 121 -4.64 15.89 -15.18
C ALA A 121 -6.03 15.26 -15.18
N PHE A 122 -6.33 14.43 -16.17
CA PHE A 122 -7.61 13.74 -16.27
C PHE A 122 -7.82 12.72 -15.16
N TYR A 123 -6.80 11.93 -14.83
CA TYR A 123 -6.89 10.97 -13.73
C TYR A 123 -7.06 11.67 -12.39
N ALA A 124 -6.28 12.72 -12.13
CA ALA A 124 -6.40 13.51 -10.90
C ALA A 124 -7.76 14.23 -10.79
N PHE A 125 -8.28 14.76 -11.90
CA PHE A 125 -9.59 15.41 -11.93
C PHE A 125 -10.75 14.40 -11.77
N SER A 126 -10.63 13.22 -12.40
CA SER A 126 -11.61 12.13 -12.24
C SER A 126 -11.69 11.65 -10.80
N GLU A 127 -10.53 11.49 -10.15
CA GLU A 127 -10.47 11.13 -8.75
C GLU A 127 -11.05 12.24 -7.87
N PHE A 128 -10.66 13.51 -8.08
CA PHE A 128 -11.25 14.65 -7.37
C PHE A 128 -12.77 14.71 -7.45
N VAL A 129 -13.32 14.55 -8.66
CA VAL A 129 -14.79 14.50 -8.87
C VAL A 129 -15.40 13.33 -8.11
N SER A 130 -14.74 12.17 -8.09
CA SER A 130 -15.20 11.02 -7.29
C SER A 130 -15.26 11.38 -5.80
N TYR A 131 -14.24 12.06 -5.26
CA TYR A 131 -14.23 12.54 -3.87
C TYR A 131 -15.36 13.54 -3.57
N ILE A 132 -15.72 14.43 -4.52
CA ILE A 132 -16.88 15.32 -4.39
C ILE A 132 -18.19 14.53 -4.39
N LEU A 133 -18.37 13.62 -5.34
CA LEU A 133 -19.60 12.83 -5.45
C LEU A 133 -19.81 11.90 -4.24
N LEU A 134 -18.71 11.49 -3.60
CA LEU A 134 -18.70 10.74 -2.35
C LEU A 134 -18.89 11.61 -1.09
N GLY A 135 -18.90 12.94 -1.21
CA GLY A 135 -19.04 13.86 -0.08
C GLY A 135 -17.79 13.97 0.81
N VAL A 136 -16.64 13.48 0.34
CA VAL A 136 -15.35 13.64 1.04
C VAL A 136 -14.82 15.07 0.90
N ILE A 137 -15.09 15.69 -0.25
CA ILE A 137 -14.80 17.09 -0.53
C ILE A 137 -16.13 17.81 -0.73
N GLU A 138 -16.33 18.89 0.01
CA GLU A 138 -17.54 19.70 -0.05
C GLU A 138 -17.27 21.08 -0.64
N TYR A 139 -18.28 21.65 -1.30
CA TYR A 139 -18.24 23.01 -1.81
C TYR A 139 -18.52 24.00 -0.66
N ASP A 140 -17.66 25.00 -0.50
CA ASP A 140 -17.85 26.10 0.44
C ASP A 140 -18.16 27.38 -0.33
N SER A 141 -19.44 27.79 -0.28
CA SER A 141 -19.95 28.98 -0.95
C SER A 141 -19.39 30.29 -0.39
N ASN A 142 -18.77 30.26 0.79
CA ASN A 142 -18.25 31.46 1.46
C ASN A 142 -16.87 31.89 0.95
N TYR A 143 -16.26 31.11 0.06
CA TYR A 143 -14.92 31.37 -0.42
C TYR A 143 -14.85 31.43 -1.95
N GLU A 144 -13.89 32.20 -2.47
CA GLU A 144 -13.63 32.32 -3.90
C GLU A 144 -12.37 31.55 -4.35
N GLY A 145 -12.29 31.28 -5.65
CA GLY A 145 -11.13 30.64 -6.27
C GLY A 145 -10.76 29.29 -5.65
N CYS A 146 -9.49 29.14 -5.27
CA CYS A 146 -8.95 27.90 -4.70
C CYS A 146 -9.38 27.62 -3.26
N LYS A 147 -10.37 28.33 -2.70
CA LYS A 147 -10.90 28.03 -1.36
C LYS A 147 -12.34 27.52 -1.41
N LYS A 148 -12.90 27.37 -2.61
CA LYS A 148 -14.27 26.91 -2.88
C LYS A 148 -14.57 25.47 -2.51
N TYR A 149 -13.56 24.64 -2.26
CA TYR A 149 -13.80 23.30 -1.75
C TYR A 149 -12.87 22.98 -0.61
N LYS A 150 -13.34 22.14 0.31
CA LYS A 150 -12.61 21.73 1.50
C LYS A 150 -12.92 20.27 1.82
N LEU A 151 -12.04 19.64 2.59
CA LEU A 151 -12.32 18.32 3.14
C LEU A 151 -13.49 18.42 4.12
N ASN A 152 -14.42 17.49 4.01
CA ASN A 152 -15.48 17.31 4.99
C ASN A 152 -14.84 16.97 6.35
N LYS A 153 -15.11 17.80 7.36
CA LYS A 153 -14.53 17.66 8.71
C LYS A 153 -14.88 16.32 9.35
N GLU A 154 -16.05 15.76 9.07
CA GLU A 154 -16.48 14.46 9.60
C GLU A 154 -15.64 13.30 9.06
N LEU A 155 -15.09 13.45 7.85
CA LEU A 155 -14.30 12.43 7.17
C LEU A 155 -12.79 12.64 7.33
N LEU A 156 -12.37 13.72 8.00
CA LEU A 156 -10.95 14.04 8.20
C LEU A 156 -10.20 12.92 8.91
N LYS A 157 -10.81 12.30 9.93
CA LYS A 157 -10.19 11.18 10.68
C LYS A 157 -9.93 9.98 9.77
N SER A 158 -10.92 9.57 8.96
CA SER A 158 -10.79 8.48 8.00
C SER A 158 -9.76 8.80 6.91
N TYR A 159 -9.72 10.05 6.46
CA TYR A 159 -8.74 10.52 5.49
C TYR A 159 -7.31 10.47 6.06
N LYS A 160 -7.12 10.88 7.32
CA LYS A 160 -5.85 10.73 8.04
C LYS A 160 -5.42 9.26 8.09
N MET A 161 -6.30 8.32 8.43
CA MET A 161 -5.92 6.90 8.50
C MET A 161 -5.30 6.36 7.19
N ILE A 162 -5.85 6.73 6.03
CA ILE A 162 -5.31 6.34 4.71
C ILE A 162 -3.89 6.89 4.51
N TRP A 163 -3.68 8.14 4.91
CA TRP A 163 -2.39 8.79 4.78
C TRP A 163 -1.32 8.20 5.67
N PHE A 164 -1.70 7.71 6.85
CA PHE A 164 -0.78 7.08 7.77
C PHE A 164 -0.16 5.83 7.13
N ALA A 165 -1.00 4.95 6.58
CA ALA A 165 -0.55 3.73 5.92
C ALA A 165 0.41 4.04 4.76
N ARG A 166 0.11 5.08 3.98
CA ARG A 166 0.95 5.54 2.86
C ARG A 166 2.29 6.12 3.33
N TYR A 167 2.29 6.93 4.40
CA TYR A 167 3.51 7.43 5.01
C TYR A 167 4.41 6.29 5.49
N PHE A 168 3.86 5.35 6.25
CA PHE A 168 4.62 4.21 6.75
C PHE A 168 5.10 3.29 5.63
N THR A 169 4.29 3.10 4.56
CA THR A 169 4.72 2.37 3.37
C THR A 169 5.90 3.07 2.68
N LYS A 170 5.89 4.40 2.58
CA LYS A 170 7.01 5.19 2.07
C LYS A 170 8.26 5.01 2.93
N GLN A 171 8.14 5.13 4.25
CA GLN A 171 9.26 4.93 5.18
C GLN A 171 9.82 3.50 5.09
N SER A 172 8.93 2.52 4.98
CA SER A 172 9.27 1.11 4.76
C SER A 172 9.98 0.88 3.42
N HIS A 173 9.61 1.61 2.37
CA HIS A 173 10.30 1.54 1.08
C HIS A 173 11.69 2.17 1.14
N PHE A 174 11.84 3.34 1.75
CA PHE A 174 13.16 3.94 1.94
C PHE A 174 14.07 3.06 2.79
N SER A 175 13.49 2.41 3.80
CA SER A 175 14.19 1.41 4.59
C SER A 175 14.79 0.31 3.73
N ASP A 176 14.00 -0.26 2.83
CA ASP A 176 14.46 -1.33 1.94
C ASP A 176 15.58 -0.85 1.02
N VAL A 177 15.46 0.36 0.49
CA VAL A 177 16.45 0.95 -0.40
C VAL A 177 17.79 1.14 0.31
N ILE A 178 17.78 1.65 1.55
CA ILE A 178 19.00 1.83 2.36
C ILE A 178 19.60 0.47 2.71
N PHE A 179 18.79 -0.46 3.21
CA PHE A 179 19.25 -1.79 3.59
C PHE A 179 19.87 -2.52 2.39
N ARG A 180 19.21 -2.47 1.23
CA ARG A 180 19.72 -3.06 -0.02
C ARG A 180 21.07 -2.47 -0.43
N ASN A 181 21.28 -1.16 -0.27
CA ASN A 181 22.57 -0.53 -0.56
C ASN A 181 23.68 -0.99 0.38
N GLU A 182 23.40 -1.15 1.67
CA GLU A 182 24.36 -1.63 2.64
C GLU A 182 24.78 -3.07 2.35
N ILE A 183 23.80 -3.90 2.02
CA ILE A 183 24.01 -5.30 1.64
C ILE A 183 24.78 -5.39 0.32
N GLY A 184 24.34 -4.69 -0.73
CA GLY A 184 24.95 -4.72 -2.06
C GLY A 184 26.44 -4.34 -2.09
N ARG A 185 26.90 -3.49 -1.16
CA ARG A 185 28.33 -3.11 -1.03
C ARG A 185 29.21 -4.19 -0.39
N LYS A 186 28.62 -5.12 0.35
CA LYS A 186 29.34 -6.13 1.17
C LYS A 186 29.24 -7.54 0.60
N LEU A 187 28.41 -7.75 -0.42
CA LEU A 187 28.12 -9.07 -0.96
C LEU A 187 29.20 -9.53 -1.94
N ILE A 188 29.66 -10.77 -1.72
CA ILE A 188 30.71 -11.39 -2.52
C ILE A 188 30.19 -12.67 -3.21
N HIS A 189 29.27 -13.42 -2.59
CA HIS A 189 28.80 -14.70 -3.09
C HIS A 189 27.37 -15.04 -2.65
N ARG A 190 26.65 -15.83 -3.46
CA ARG A 190 25.28 -16.32 -3.21
C ARG A 190 25.11 -17.04 -1.88
N ASP A 191 26.03 -17.92 -1.52
CA ASP A 191 25.91 -18.72 -0.29
C ASP A 191 26.31 -17.97 0.98
N SER A 192 26.63 -16.68 0.88
CA SER A 192 26.93 -15.88 2.06
C SER A 192 25.70 -15.78 2.98
N TYR A 193 25.94 -15.90 4.29
CA TYR A 193 24.88 -15.71 5.30
C TYR A 193 24.13 -14.39 5.08
N LEU A 194 24.86 -13.32 4.76
CA LEU A 194 24.29 -12.00 4.52
C LEU A 194 23.28 -11.98 3.36
N PHE A 195 23.56 -12.68 2.26
CA PHE A 195 22.63 -12.75 1.13
C PHE A 195 21.41 -13.60 1.45
N GLN A 196 21.62 -14.76 2.08
CA GLN A 196 20.54 -15.67 2.42
C GLN A 196 19.59 -15.06 3.45
N ASP A 197 20.12 -14.36 4.46
CA ASP A 197 19.33 -13.58 5.42
C ASP A 197 18.56 -12.44 4.75
N PHE A 198 19.16 -11.75 3.78
CA PHE A 198 18.46 -10.75 2.97
C PHE A 198 17.29 -11.35 2.20
N VAL A 199 17.48 -12.50 1.55
CA VAL A 199 16.41 -13.22 0.83
C VAL A 199 15.30 -13.66 1.79
N ASP A 200 15.65 -14.15 2.98
CA ASP A 200 14.68 -14.51 4.03
C ASP A 200 13.84 -13.30 4.47
N ILE A 201 14.48 -12.15 4.69
CA ILE A 201 13.81 -10.89 5.02
C ILE A 201 12.86 -10.46 3.88
N VAL A 202 13.30 -10.57 2.63
CA VAL A 202 12.51 -10.21 1.44
C VAL A 202 11.27 -11.10 1.32
N LEU A 203 11.41 -12.42 1.53
CA LEU A 203 10.30 -13.37 1.48
C LEU A 203 9.31 -13.16 2.63
N ASP A 204 9.80 -12.97 3.86
CA ASP A 204 8.96 -12.68 5.02
C ASP A 204 8.24 -11.33 4.87
N LYS A 205 8.93 -10.30 4.41
CA LYS A 205 8.34 -8.97 4.26
C LYS A 205 7.29 -8.91 3.17
N TYR A 206 7.56 -9.45 1.98
CA TYR A 206 6.69 -9.20 0.82
C TYR A 206 5.64 -10.27 0.57
N ILE A 207 5.84 -11.49 1.04
CA ILE A 207 4.87 -12.59 0.87
C ILE A 207 4.58 -13.34 2.17
N SER A 208 5.07 -12.86 3.32
CA SER A 208 4.81 -13.41 4.65
C SER A 208 5.32 -14.84 4.87
N PHE A 209 6.45 -15.21 4.25
CA PHE A 209 7.14 -16.47 4.51
C PHE A 209 8.30 -16.29 5.49
N HIS A 210 8.03 -16.42 6.78
CA HIS A 210 9.08 -16.31 7.80
C HIS A 210 9.94 -17.57 7.86
N PRO A 211 11.29 -17.46 7.77
CA PRO A 211 12.19 -18.60 7.58
C PRO A 211 12.07 -19.67 8.67
N LEU A 212 11.83 -19.28 9.92
CA LEU A 212 11.66 -20.23 11.04
C LEU A 212 10.38 -21.08 10.98
N TYR A 213 9.38 -20.70 10.18
CA TYR A 213 8.05 -21.32 10.14
C TYR A 213 7.75 -21.99 8.80
N THR A 214 8.56 -21.79 7.76
CA THR A 214 8.42 -22.47 6.46
C THR A 214 8.63 -23.98 6.57
N LYS A 215 9.38 -24.44 7.59
CA LYS A 215 9.53 -25.87 7.91
C LYS A 215 8.22 -26.59 8.26
N PHE A 216 7.15 -25.84 8.56
CA PHE A 216 5.83 -26.39 8.87
C PHE A 216 4.92 -26.44 7.64
N LEU A 217 5.38 -26.01 6.46
CA LEU A 217 4.63 -26.17 5.23
C LEU A 217 4.38 -27.66 4.94
N ASP A 218 3.23 -27.94 4.35
CA ASP A 218 2.96 -29.27 3.80
C ASP A 218 4.00 -29.64 2.74
N SER A 219 4.29 -30.93 2.59
CA SER A 219 5.26 -31.43 1.61
C SER A 219 5.07 -30.88 0.19
N ALA A 220 3.83 -30.76 -0.29
CA ALA A 220 3.54 -30.24 -1.63
C ALA A 220 3.81 -28.73 -1.70
N ASP A 221 3.32 -27.97 -0.73
CA ASP A 221 3.52 -26.52 -0.65
C ASP A 221 5.01 -26.18 -0.43
N ASN A 222 5.77 -27.02 0.27
CA ASN A 222 7.20 -26.82 0.51
C ASN A 222 8.04 -26.96 -0.78
N VAL A 223 7.63 -27.84 -1.71
CA VAL A 223 8.26 -27.92 -3.04
C VAL A 223 8.02 -26.61 -3.80
N ILE A 224 6.79 -26.13 -3.79
CA ILE A 224 6.42 -24.85 -4.42
C ILE A 224 7.21 -23.69 -3.78
N PHE A 225 7.30 -23.65 -2.45
CA PHE A 225 8.07 -22.63 -1.74
C PHE A 225 9.56 -22.67 -2.10
N SER A 226 10.13 -23.86 -2.26
CA SER A 226 11.53 -24.02 -2.68
C SER A 226 11.78 -23.39 -4.07
N ASP A 227 10.83 -23.52 -4.99
CA ASP A 227 10.91 -22.87 -6.30
C ASP A 227 10.75 -21.36 -6.21
N ILE A 228 9.82 -20.86 -5.39
CA ILE A 228 9.68 -19.42 -5.11
C ILE A 228 10.99 -18.87 -4.53
N ARG A 229 11.60 -19.57 -3.56
CA ARG A 229 12.86 -19.15 -2.93
C ARG A 229 13.98 -19.00 -3.96
N ARG A 230 14.18 -20.00 -4.83
CA ARG A 230 15.21 -19.96 -5.88
C ARG A 230 15.03 -18.76 -6.81
N LEU A 231 13.79 -18.48 -7.21
CA LEU A 231 13.47 -17.30 -8.03
C LEU A 231 13.68 -15.99 -7.25
N ALA A 232 13.34 -15.98 -5.96
CA ALA A 232 13.55 -14.82 -5.09
C ALA A 232 15.03 -14.51 -4.91
N GLU A 233 15.92 -15.51 -4.85
CA GLU A 233 17.37 -15.31 -4.79
C GLU A 233 17.87 -14.53 -6.02
N ILE A 234 17.60 -15.00 -7.23
CA ILE A 234 18.08 -14.31 -8.45
C ILE A 234 17.45 -12.92 -8.62
N VAL A 235 16.16 -12.75 -8.30
CA VAL A 235 15.48 -11.44 -8.31
C VAL A 235 16.07 -10.49 -7.26
N SER A 236 16.40 -11.00 -6.09
CA SER A 236 17.06 -10.23 -5.02
C SER A 236 18.45 -9.77 -5.47
N PHE A 237 19.22 -10.64 -6.12
CA PHE A 237 20.51 -10.29 -6.72
C PHE A 237 20.36 -9.15 -7.73
N PHE A 238 19.41 -9.23 -8.67
CA PHE A 238 19.20 -8.15 -9.65
C PHE A 238 18.84 -6.82 -8.97
N SER A 239 18.01 -6.86 -7.92
CA SER A 239 17.65 -5.65 -7.21
C SER A 239 18.85 -4.94 -6.56
N LEU A 240 19.87 -5.70 -6.14
CA LEU A 240 21.11 -5.19 -5.54
C LEU A 240 22.03 -4.54 -6.57
N GLN A 241 21.82 -4.79 -7.86
CA GLN A 241 22.63 -4.20 -8.94
C GLN A 241 22.14 -2.80 -9.36
N HIS A 242 20.98 -2.36 -8.89
CA HIS A 242 20.50 -0.99 -9.13
C HIS A 242 21.17 0.01 -8.18
N ASP A 243 21.93 0.96 -8.73
CA ASP A 243 22.41 2.11 -7.95
C ASP A 243 21.24 3.05 -7.65
N VAL A 244 21.10 3.42 -6.37
CA VAL A 244 20.05 4.31 -5.87
C VAL A 244 20.26 5.76 -6.32
N LYS A 245 21.47 6.10 -6.79
CA LYS A 245 21.74 7.42 -7.39
C LYS A 245 21.19 7.56 -8.82
N ASP A 246 20.84 6.46 -9.47
CA ASP A 246 20.36 6.43 -10.86
C ASP A 246 18.82 6.42 -10.95
N ILE A 247 18.17 7.34 -10.20
CA ILE A 247 16.75 7.67 -10.39
C ILE A 247 16.50 8.27 -11.80
N ASN A 248 17.57 8.64 -12.51
CA ASN A 248 17.55 9.12 -13.88
C ASN A 248 17.61 7.99 -14.92
N ASN A 249 16.50 7.27 -15.13
CA ASN A 249 16.16 6.53 -16.38
C ASN A 249 17.20 5.60 -17.05
N THR A 250 18.41 5.41 -16.54
CA THR A 250 19.42 4.49 -17.07
C THR A 250 19.08 3.11 -16.55
N GLN A 251 18.57 2.25 -17.44
CA GLN A 251 18.37 0.83 -17.17
C GLN A 251 19.74 0.14 -17.26
N PRO A 252 20.35 -0.28 -16.14
CA PRO A 252 21.69 -0.86 -16.16
C PRO A 252 21.72 -2.14 -17.00
N ILE A 253 22.84 -2.40 -17.65
CA ILE A 253 23.08 -3.67 -18.37
C ILE A 253 24.13 -4.44 -17.58
N ILE A 254 23.88 -5.72 -17.34
CA ILE A 254 24.80 -6.65 -16.67
C ILE A 254 25.09 -7.85 -17.58
N SER A 255 26.29 -8.42 -17.45
CA SER A 255 26.64 -9.65 -18.14
C SER A 255 26.14 -10.88 -17.39
N ARG A 256 25.85 -11.96 -18.12
CA ARG A 256 25.61 -13.29 -17.53
C ARG A 256 26.80 -13.82 -16.76
N ASP A 257 28.02 -13.46 -17.16
CA ASP A 257 29.24 -13.82 -16.42
C ASP A 257 29.19 -13.36 -14.96
N LYS A 258 28.63 -12.17 -14.70
CA LYS A 258 28.44 -11.66 -13.33
C LYS A 258 27.48 -12.50 -12.49
N LEU A 259 26.47 -13.12 -13.11
CA LEU A 259 25.54 -14.04 -12.45
C LEU A 259 26.24 -15.37 -12.13
N TYR A 260 27.04 -15.88 -13.07
CA TYR A 260 27.83 -17.11 -12.86
C TYR A 260 28.87 -16.91 -11.75
N GLU A 261 29.61 -15.80 -11.77
CA GLU A 261 30.60 -15.44 -10.75
C GLU A 261 29.97 -15.32 -9.35
N PHE A 262 28.72 -14.86 -9.28
CA PHE A 262 28.00 -14.77 -8.01
C PHE A 262 27.49 -16.13 -7.49
N GLY A 263 27.31 -17.11 -8.39
CA GLY A 263 26.89 -18.49 -8.05
C GLY A 263 25.55 -18.94 -8.63
N PHE A 264 25.04 -18.31 -9.69
CA PHE A 264 23.87 -18.79 -10.42
C PHE A 264 24.27 -19.67 -11.61
N SER A 265 23.48 -20.70 -11.90
CA SER A 265 23.66 -21.54 -13.08
C SER A 265 22.89 -21.00 -14.30
N GLU A 266 23.29 -21.44 -15.50
CA GLU A 266 22.59 -21.12 -16.74
C GLU A 266 21.14 -21.64 -16.74
N ASP A 267 20.89 -22.79 -16.15
CA ASP A 267 19.55 -23.37 -16.05
C ASP A 267 18.63 -22.54 -15.16
N GLU A 268 19.14 -21.98 -14.05
CA GLU A 268 18.38 -21.08 -13.18
C GLU A 268 18.03 -19.76 -13.87
N ILE A 269 18.96 -19.20 -14.65
CA ILE A 269 18.73 -17.96 -15.42
C ILE A 269 17.65 -18.21 -16.48
N LYS A 270 17.78 -19.30 -17.26
CA LYS A 270 16.77 -19.71 -18.24
C LYS A 270 15.42 -19.98 -17.59
N TYR A 271 15.42 -20.60 -16.42
CA TYR A 271 14.21 -20.89 -15.66
C TYR A 271 13.46 -19.60 -15.28
N LEU A 272 14.17 -18.57 -14.82
CA LEU A 272 13.55 -17.27 -14.54
C LEU A 272 12.87 -16.69 -15.77
N PHE A 273 13.57 -16.58 -16.91
CA PHE A 273 13.01 -15.98 -18.12
C PHE A 273 11.82 -16.78 -18.65
N LYS A 274 11.94 -18.11 -18.69
CA LYS A 274 10.82 -19.00 -19.02
C LYS A 274 9.62 -18.75 -18.12
N LYS A 275 9.82 -18.57 -16.81
CA LYS A 275 8.70 -18.29 -15.89
C LYS A 275 8.08 -16.92 -16.10
N LEU A 276 8.86 -15.90 -16.42
CA LEU A 276 8.31 -14.58 -16.77
C LEU A 276 7.46 -14.66 -18.05
N ASP A 277 7.84 -15.50 -19.01
CA ASP A 277 7.06 -15.78 -20.23
C ASP A 277 5.81 -16.61 -19.95
N ASP A 278 5.93 -17.74 -19.23
CA ASP A 278 4.80 -18.58 -18.80
C ASP A 278 3.78 -17.77 -17.96
N PHE A 279 4.27 -16.74 -17.27
CA PHE A 279 3.45 -15.85 -16.47
C PHE A 279 2.80 -14.71 -17.27
N GLU A 280 3.12 -14.60 -18.56
CA GLU A 280 2.69 -13.53 -19.46
C GLU A 280 3.03 -12.14 -18.89
N VAL A 281 4.14 -12.04 -18.15
CA VAL A 281 4.59 -10.77 -17.57
C VAL A 281 5.07 -9.89 -18.71
N HIS A 282 4.43 -8.74 -18.88
CA HIS A 282 4.82 -7.77 -19.90
C HIS A 282 6.27 -7.30 -19.64
N GLU A 283 7.05 -7.07 -20.69
CA GLU A 283 8.48 -6.72 -20.59
C GLU A 283 8.74 -5.55 -19.62
N ASN A 284 7.89 -4.52 -19.67
CA ASN A 284 7.95 -3.35 -18.80
C ASN A 284 7.68 -3.62 -17.31
N ASP A 285 7.12 -4.78 -16.96
CA ASP A 285 6.78 -5.20 -15.60
C ASP A 285 7.76 -6.25 -15.06
N ARG A 286 8.68 -6.74 -15.91
CA ARG A 286 9.76 -7.63 -15.52
C ARG A 286 10.86 -6.82 -14.85
N ILE A 287 11.47 -7.36 -13.79
CA ILE A 287 12.70 -6.77 -13.22
C ILE A 287 13.87 -6.82 -14.20
N VAL A 288 13.86 -7.77 -15.14
CA VAL A 288 14.91 -7.94 -16.14
C VAL A 288 14.35 -8.28 -17.51
N THR A 289 15.08 -7.84 -18.54
CA THR A 289 14.87 -8.22 -19.94
C THR A 289 16.15 -8.80 -20.51
N GLU A 290 16.04 -9.94 -21.20
CA GLU A 290 17.15 -10.49 -21.98
C GLU A 290 17.38 -9.64 -23.24
N LEU A 291 18.61 -9.13 -23.42
CA LEU A 291 18.98 -8.40 -24.64
C LEU A 291 19.57 -9.35 -25.69
N ASP A 292 20.46 -10.22 -25.24
CA ASP A 292 21.06 -11.31 -26.01
C ASP A 292 21.55 -12.43 -25.06
N ASN A 293 22.20 -13.45 -25.62
CA ASN A 293 22.70 -14.60 -24.87
C ASN A 293 23.78 -14.26 -23.82
N LYS A 294 24.27 -13.02 -23.75
CA LYS A 294 25.32 -12.57 -22.82
C LYS A 294 24.89 -11.43 -21.92
N LEU A 295 23.94 -10.60 -22.37
CA LEU A 295 23.59 -9.34 -21.72
C LEU A 295 22.13 -9.31 -21.26
N ILE A 296 21.93 -8.83 -20.05
CA ILE A 296 20.63 -8.66 -19.41
C ILE A 296 20.46 -7.20 -19.03
N ARG A 297 19.34 -6.60 -19.41
CA ARG A 297 18.93 -5.26 -18.99
C ARG A 297 18.14 -5.33 -17.70
N LEU A 298 18.49 -4.51 -16.73
CA LEU A 298 17.74 -4.34 -15.49
C LEU A 298 16.71 -3.22 -15.68
N ASN A 299 15.43 -3.57 -15.58
CA ASN A 299 14.35 -2.60 -15.70
C ASN A 299 14.10 -1.94 -14.34
N ASN A 300 13.55 -0.71 -14.35
CA ASN A 300 13.25 0.04 -13.12
C ASN A 300 11.98 -0.49 -12.43
N ILE A 301 12.09 -1.68 -11.82
CA ILE A 301 11.02 -2.34 -11.09
C ILE A 301 11.38 -2.47 -9.62
N ASN A 302 10.43 -2.14 -8.75
CA ASN A 302 10.58 -2.33 -7.31
C ASN A 302 10.70 -3.82 -6.95
N LEU A 303 11.66 -4.17 -6.08
CA LEU A 303 11.88 -5.55 -5.62
C LEU A 303 10.60 -6.22 -5.10
N LYS A 304 9.77 -5.51 -4.31
CA LYS A 304 8.48 -6.02 -3.84
C LYS A 304 7.59 -6.48 -4.99
N PHE A 305 7.49 -5.66 -6.03
CA PHE A 305 6.68 -5.99 -7.20
C PHE A 305 7.26 -7.19 -7.95
N ALA A 306 8.57 -7.22 -8.15
CA ALA A 306 9.25 -8.35 -8.78
C ALA A 306 9.01 -9.67 -8.03
N ILE A 307 9.14 -9.68 -6.70
CA ILE A 307 8.90 -10.84 -5.84
C ILE A 307 7.45 -11.29 -5.91
N LYS A 308 6.49 -10.37 -5.82
CA LYS A 308 5.06 -10.71 -5.94
C LYS A 308 4.72 -11.25 -7.34
N THR A 309 5.30 -10.69 -8.40
CA THR A 309 5.12 -11.17 -9.77
C THR A 309 5.61 -12.61 -9.94
N ILE A 310 6.84 -12.93 -9.50
CA ILE A 310 7.41 -14.29 -9.63
C ILE A 310 6.79 -15.32 -8.68
N SER A 311 6.08 -14.89 -7.64
CA SER A 311 5.46 -15.79 -6.65
C SER A 311 3.96 -15.98 -6.86
N SER A 312 3.26 -15.00 -7.43
CA SER A 312 1.79 -14.96 -7.51
C SER A 312 1.16 -16.26 -8.04
N LYS A 313 1.56 -16.73 -9.24
CA LYS A 313 1.01 -17.98 -9.83
C LYS A 313 1.42 -19.24 -9.07
N TYR A 314 2.52 -19.23 -8.32
CA TYR A 314 2.91 -20.38 -7.48
C TYR A 314 2.06 -20.46 -6.23
N LEU A 315 1.93 -19.32 -5.56
CA LEU A 315 1.16 -19.22 -4.34
C LEU A 315 -0.32 -19.58 -4.56
N THR A 316 -0.90 -19.29 -5.73
CA THR A 316 -2.27 -19.74 -6.07
C THR A 316 -2.42 -21.26 -6.16
N ASN A 317 -1.32 -22.00 -6.29
CA ASN A 317 -1.30 -23.46 -6.34
C ASN A 317 -0.94 -24.10 -4.99
N MET A 318 -0.76 -23.30 -3.94
CA MET A 318 -0.55 -23.83 -2.58
C MET A 318 -1.89 -24.01 -1.87
N ASP A 319 -2.35 -25.26 -1.77
CA ASP A 319 -3.68 -25.57 -1.25
C ASP A 319 -3.81 -25.34 0.26
N LYS A 320 -2.71 -25.47 1.01
CA LYS A 320 -2.72 -25.42 2.49
C LYS A 320 -2.06 -24.17 3.06
N ILE A 321 -1.72 -23.20 2.21
CA ILE A 321 -1.07 -21.95 2.63
C ILE A 321 -1.90 -21.16 3.64
N GLY A 322 -3.22 -21.13 3.52
CA GLY A 322 -4.10 -20.44 4.45
C GLY A 322 -4.02 -21.03 5.86
N SER A 323 -4.21 -22.34 5.98
CA SER A 323 -4.12 -23.05 7.25
C SER A 323 -2.73 -22.99 7.88
N TRP A 324 -1.67 -23.09 7.06
CA TRP A 324 -0.29 -22.94 7.53
C TRP A 324 -0.05 -21.53 8.06
N PHE A 325 -0.49 -20.51 7.33
CA PHE A 325 -0.31 -19.11 7.72
C PHE A 325 -0.99 -18.81 9.07
N GLU A 326 -2.21 -19.33 9.26
CA GLU A 326 -3.01 -19.14 10.47
C GLU A 326 -2.44 -19.88 11.69
N GLY A 327 -2.33 -21.21 11.59
CA GLY A 327 -2.02 -22.08 12.73
C GLY A 327 -0.54 -22.32 12.94
N ASP A 328 0.19 -22.69 11.88
CA ASP A 328 1.58 -23.11 12.03
C ASP A 328 2.56 -21.94 12.06
N TYR A 329 2.20 -20.84 11.40
CA TYR A 329 3.00 -19.62 11.43
C TYR A 329 2.49 -18.61 12.46
N LEU A 330 1.36 -17.93 12.26
CA LEU A 330 0.99 -16.77 13.09
C LEU A 330 0.78 -17.14 14.55
N LEU A 331 0.03 -18.21 14.84
CA LEU A 331 -0.23 -18.63 16.21
C LEU A 331 1.08 -19.00 16.94
N GLU A 332 1.93 -19.81 16.32
CA GLU A 332 3.21 -20.21 16.92
C GLU A 332 4.18 -19.04 17.03
N TYR A 333 4.21 -18.14 16.04
CA TYR A 333 4.98 -16.89 16.12
C TYR A 333 4.58 -16.07 17.33
N LEU A 334 3.29 -15.84 17.51
CA LEU A 334 2.78 -15.03 18.61
C LEU A 334 3.07 -15.68 19.97
N LYS A 335 2.93 -17.00 20.11
CA LYS A 335 3.32 -17.72 21.34
C LYS A 335 4.82 -17.62 21.63
N ASN A 336 5.66 -17.71 20.59
CA ASN A 336 7.11 -17.74 20.74
C ASN A 336 7.74 -16.35 20.95
N LYS A 337 7.13 -15.29 20.41
CA LYS A 337 7.73 -13.94 20.36
C LYS A 337 7.13 -12.95 21.32
N LEU A 338 5.90 -13.15 21.79
CA LEU A 338 5.29 -12.24 22.75
C LEU A 338 5.71 -12.58 24.18
N ASP A 339 5.86 -11.55 25.02
CA ASP A 339 6.12 -11.71 26.45
C ASP A 339 4.99 -12.50 27.11
N SER A 340 5.30 -13.74 27.49
CA SER A 340 4.34 -14.67 28.10
C SER A 340 3.85 -14.23 29.47
N ASN A 341 4.49 -13.23 30.10
CA ASN A 341 3.97 -12.60 31.33
C ASN A 341 2.83 -11.65 31.02
N ARG A 342 2.85 -11.00 29.86
CA ARG A 342 1.81 -10.07 29.43
C ARG A 342 0.73 -10.74 28.59
N PHE A 343 1.10 -11.49 27.56
CA PHE A 343 0.17 -12.00 26.59
C PHE A 343 -0.13 -13.48 26.82
N ILE A 344 -1.40 -13.87 26.63
CA ILE A 344 -1.81 -15.26 26.41
C ILE A 344 -2.34 -15.36 25.00
N VAL A 345 -1.76 -16.27 24.21
CA VAL A 345 -2.18 -16.52 22.82
C VAL A 345 -2.71 -17.94 22.73
N THR A 346 -3.90 -18.10 22.15
CA THR A 346 -4.57 -19.40 22.04
C THR A 346 -5.36 -19.51 20.73
N ASN A 347 -5.72 -20.73 20.37
CA ASN A 347 -6.66 -20.99 19.29
C ASN A 347 -7.96 -20.24 19.55
N GLY A 348 -8.56 -19.69 18.50
CA GLY A 348 -9.78 -18.94 18.65
C GLY A 348 -11.04 -19.79 18.76
N ILE A 349 -12.16 -19.19 18.41
CA ILE A 349 -13.51 -19.74 18.60
C ILE A 349 -14.32 -19.57 17.33
N ASN A 350 -15.06 -20.61 16.96
CA ASN A 350 -15.91 -20.58 15.78
C ASN A 350 -17.27 -21.19 16.04
N ASP A 351 -18.21 -20.82 15.18
CA ASP A 351 -19.51 -21.46 15.07
C ASP A 351 -20.08 -21.28 13.66
N PRO A 352 -20.06 -22.34 12.83
CA PRO A 352 -20.62 -22.27 11.49
C PRO A 352 -22.11 -21.97 11.46
N LYS A 353 -22.89 -22.41 12.45
CA LYS A 353 -24.35 -22.17 12.52
C LYS A 353 -24.64 -20.72 12.83
N GLU A 354 -23.88 -20.14 13.75
CA GLU A 354 -23.99 -18.72 14.12
C GLU A 354 -23.18 -17.79 13.21
N LYS A 355 -22.50 -18.36 12.20
CA LYS A 355 -21.68 -17.69 11.18
C LYS A 355 -20.66 -16.72 11.78
N TYR A 356 -19.93 -17.17 12.78
CA TYR A 356 -18.82 -16.39 13.33
C TYR A 356 -17.57 -17.25 13.43
N ASP A 357 -16.43 -16.57 13.34
CA ASP A 357 -15.11 -17.18 13.40
C ASP A 357 -14.09 -16.16 13.91
N ALA A 358 -13.14 -16.67 14.67
CA ALA A 358 -11.93 -16.00 15.09
C ALA A 358 -10.86 -17.08 15.16
N ASP A 359 -9.84 -16.97 14.31
CA ASP A 359 -8.77 -17.96 14.20
C ASP A 359 -7.87 -17.95 15.45
N ILE A 360 -7.59 -16.77 16.00
CA ILE A 360 -6.70 -16.59 17.16
C ILE A 360 -7.36 -15.70 18.22
N ILE A 361 -7.10 -16.01 19.49
CA ILE A 361 -7.39 -15.11 20.62
C ILE A 361 -6.08 -14.67 21.27
N ILE A 362 -5.93 -13.35 21.43
CA ILE A 362 -4.84 -12.73 22.20
C ILE A 362 -5.45 -12.05 23.42
N TYR A 363 -5.09 -12.49 24.62
CA TYR A 363 -5.42 -11.80 25.87
C TYR A 363 -4.22 -11.02 26.39
N ASP A 364 -4.37 -9.70 26.49
CA ASP A 364 -3.37 -8.81 27.10
C ASP A 364 -3.70 -8.60 28.59
N ARG A 365 -2.89 -9.20 29.45
CA ARG A 365 -3.04 -9.09 30.91
C ARG A 365 -2.83 -7.67 31.44
N SER A 366 -2.09 -6.82 30.72
CA SER A 366 -1.81 -5.46 31.18
C SER A 366 -3.02 -4.54 31.03
N SER A 367 -3.74 -4.66 29.91
CA SER A 367 -4.92 -3.86 29.59
C SER A 367 -6.24 -4.57 29.93
N ASN A 368 -6.18 -5.86 30.25
CA ASN A 368 -7.34 -6.75 30.36
C ASN A 368 -8.17 -6.82 29.06
N LEU A 369 -7.57 -6.58 27.91
CA LEU A 369 -8.26 -6.67 26.61
C LEU A 369 -8.12 -8.06 26.01
N ILE A 370 -9.19 -8.53 25.38
CA ILE A 370 -9.23 -9.73 24.55
C ILE A 370 -9.38 -9.29 23.10
N TYR A 371 -8.42 -9.65 22.27
CA TYR A 371 -8.48 -9.48 20.83
C TYR A 371 -8.91 -10.79 20.19
N PHE A 372 -10.09 -10.80 19.58
CA PHE A 372 -10.52 -11.82 18.65
C PHE A 372 -9.97 -11.47 17.27
N CYS A 373 -9.06 -12.31 16.78
CA CYS A 373 -8.35 -12.11 15.54
C CYS A 373 -8.87 -13.06 14.48
N GLN A 374 -9.38 -12.51 13.38
CA GLN A 374 -9.58 -13.26 12.14
C GLN A 374 -8.40 -12.99 11.21
N ILE A 375 -7.93 -14.01 10.52
CA ILE A 375 -6.73 -13.97 9.71
C ILE A 375 -7.12 -14.25 8.26
N LYS A 376 -6.52 -13.49 7.34
CA LYS A 376 -6.67 -13.68 5.90
C LYS A 376 -5.32 -13.56 5.22
N HIS A 377 -4.78 -14.70 4.79
CA HIS A 377 -3.62 -14.70 3.92
C HIS A 377 -4.03 -14.31 2.50
N ARG A 378 -3.35 -13.33 1.91
CA ARG A 378 -3.53 -12.98 0.50
C ARG A 378 -2.24 -13.10 -0.29
N ILE A 379 -2.42 -13.65 -1.48
CA ILE A 379 -1.40 -14.06 -2.43
C ILE A 379 -1.28 -13.10 -3.63
N ALA A 380 -2.31 -12.29 -3.88
CA ALA A 380 -2.35 -11.43 -5.06
C ALA A 380 -1.52 -10.14 -4.90
N THR A 381 -0.82 -9.77 -5.96
CA THR A 381 -0.11 -8.50 -6.09
C THR A 381 -1.13 -7.36 -6.12
N ILE A 382 -1.07 -6.45 -5.14
CA ILE A 382 -1.83 -5.20 -5.18
C ILE A 382 -0.88 -4.07 -5.53
N HIS A 383 -1.21 -3.32 -6.58
CA HIS A 383 -0.55 -2.06 -6.85
C HIS A 383 -1.05 -0.98 -5.86
N PRO A 384 -0.23 0.01 -5.49
CA PRO A 384 -0.61 1.08 -4.55
C PRO A 384 -1.58 2.11 -5.16
N PHE A 385 -2.42 1.72 -6.12
CA PHE A 385 -3.35 2.63 -6.77
C PHE A 385 -4.64 2.74 -5.97
N PHE A 386 -5.22 3.94 -5.91
CA PHE A 386 -6.50 4.15 -5.23
C PHE A 386 -7.60 3.20 -5.73
N LYS A 387 -7.63 2.91 -7.03
CA LYS A 387 -8.53 1.90 -7.61
C LYS A 387 -8.37 0.52 -6.97
N ASP A 388 -7.13 0.05 -6.82
CA ASP A 388 -6.86 -1.29 -6.30
C ASP A 388 -7.08 -1.35 -4.80
N GLU A 389 -6.67 -0.31 -4.07
CA GLU A 389 -7.00 -0.12 -2.65
C GLU A 389 -8.52 -0.13 -2.43
N PHE A 390 -9.26 0.63 -3.25
CA PHE A 390 -10.71 0.71 -3.18
C PHE A 390 -11.35 -0.65 -3.49
N ASN A 391 -10.95 -1.31 -4.58
CA ASN A 391 -11.48 -2.61 -4.95
C ASN A 391 -11.18 -3.65 -3.88
N GLU A 392 -10.01 -3.60 -3.29
CA GLU A 392 -9.65 -4.51 -2.22
C GLU A 392 -10.48 -4.30 -0.97
N TYR A 393 -10.57 -3.05 -0.53
CA TYR A 393 -11.33 -2.69 0.65
C TYR A 393 -12.83 -3.00 0.48
N CYS A 394 -13.38 -2.82 -0.72
CA CYS A 394 -14.81 -2.88 -0.95
C CYS A 394 -15.29 -4.25 -1.44
N ARG A 395 -14.56 -4.87 -2.37
CA ARG A 395 -15.04 -6.01 -3.18
C ARG A 395 -14.29 -7.32 -2.89
N ASN A 396 -13.27 -7.33 -2.04
CA ASN A 396 -12.61 -8.58 -1.70
C ASN A 396 -13.52 -9.46 -0.82
N GLU A 397 -14.02 -10.56 -1.40
CA GLU A 397 -14.93 -11.49 -0.72
C GLU A 397 -14.33 -12.14 0.52
N SER A 398 -13.05 -12.51 0.48
CA SER A 398 -12.36 -13.18 1.60
C SER A 398 -12.18 -12.25 2.81
N LEU A 399 -11.77 -10.99 2.57
CA LEU A 399 -11.72 -9.96 3.61
C LEU A 399 -13.11 -9.65 4.14
N ASN A 400 -14.09 -9.43 3.25
CA ASN A 400 -15.47 -9.12 3.63
C ASN A 400 -16.07 -10.23 4.48
N HIS A 401 -15.84 -11.48 4.09
CA HIS A 401 -16.27 -12.63 4.87
C HIS A 401 -15.64 -12.65 6.26
N GLY A 402 -14.34 -12.37 6.38
CA GLY A 402 -13.67 -12.26 7.68
C GLY A 402 -14.23 -11.13 8.54
N ILE A 403 -14.55 -9.97 7.94
CA ILE A 403 -15.21 -8.85 8.64
C ILE A 403 -16.61 -9.25 9.12
N ASP A 404 -17.39 -9.93 8.30
CA ASP A 404 -18.75 -10.37 8.63
C ASP A 404 -18.73 -11.40 9.77
N GLN A 405 -17.78 -12.34 9.74
CA GLN A 405 -17.55 -13.31 10.82
C GLN A 405 -17.25 -12.61 12.16
N LEU A 406 -16.36 -11.60 12.15
CA LEU A 406 -16.04 -10.83 13.36
C LEU A 406 -17.20 -9.94 13.82
N CYS A 407 -17.97 -9.37 12.89
CA CYS A 407 -19.17 -8.60 13.20
C CYS A 407 -20.25 -9.49 13.84
N SER A 408 -20.41 -10.72 13.33
CA SER A 408 -21.29 -11.75 13.90
C SER A 408 -20.83 -12.20 15.29
N LEU A 409 -19.51 -12.33 15.51
CA LEU A 409 -18.98 -12.63 16.84
C LEU A 409 -19.23 -11.47 17.80
N ARG A 410 -18.99 -10.22 17.37
CA ARG A 410 -19.19 -9.02 18.18
C ARG A 410 -20.63 -8.88 18.68
N SER A 411 -21.62 -9.12 17.83
CA SER A 411 -23.03 -9.06 18.23
C SER A 411 -23.43 -10.17 19.21
N LYS A 412 -22.65 -11.25 19.28
CA LYS A 412 -22.88 -12.42 20.15
C LYS A 412 -21.90 -12.52 21.32
N ALA A 413 -20.98 -11.57 21.48
CA ALA A 413 -19.89 -11.63 22.46
C ALA A 413 -20.37 -11.78 23.90
N LEU A 414 -21.60 -11.33 24.20
CA LEU A 414 -22.23 -11.38 25.52
C LEU A 414 -23.08 -12.64 25.76
N THR A 415 -23.16 -13.56 24.79
CA THR A 415 -23.92 -14.80 24.95
C THR A 415 -23.16 -15.83 25.80
N ASP A 416 -23.90 -16.66 26.54
CA ASP A 416 -23.31 -17.72 27.35
C ASP A 416 -22.48 -18.70 26.52
N LYS A 417 -22.92 -18.98 25.30
CA LYS A 417 -22.20 -19.86 24.36
C LYS A 417 -20.82 -19.32 24.00
N VAL A 418 -20.68 -18.02 23.72
CA VAL A 418 -19.36 -17.40 23.48
C VAL A 418 -18.53 -17.40 24.75
N LYS A 419 -19.14 -17.10 25.91
CA LYS A 419 -18.47 -17.11 27.20
C LYS A 419 -17.92 -18.49 27.57
N GLU A 420 -18.70 -19.55 27.38
CA GLU A 420 -18.28 -20.94 27.61
C GLU A 420 -17.11 -21.35 26.72
N ARG A 421 -17.20 -21.02 25.42
CA ARG A 421 -16.08 -21.23 24.48
C ARG A 421 -14.84 -20.47 24.91
N LEU A 422 -14.97 -19.22 25.32
CA LEU A 422 -13.85 -18.44 25.83
C LEU A 422 -13.26 -19.02 27.12
N ILE A 423 -14.11 -19.52 28.03
CA ILE A 423 -13.68 -20.23 29.25
C ILE A 423 -12.85 -21.47 28.89
N SER A 424 -13.22 -22.21 27.83
CA SER A 424 -12.44 -23.36 27.36
C SER A 424 -11.05 -22.98 26.81
N ARG A 425 -10.87 -21.73 26.37
CA ARG A 425 -9.60 -21.24 25.79
C ARG A 425 -8.70 -20.53 26.80
N LEU A 426 -9.27 -19.68 27.67
CA LEU A 426 -8.53 -18.83 28.62
C LEU A 426 -8.71 -19.21 30.08
N GLY A 427 -9.67 -20.08 30.39
CA GLY A 427 -9.97 -20.51 31.75
C GLY A 427 -10.96 -19.60 32.48
N LYS A 428 -11.79 -20.22 33.34
CA LYS A 428 -12.90 -19.58 34.06
C LYS A 428 -12.48 -18.37 34.89
N LYS A 429 -11.30 -18.42 35.53
CA LYS A 429 -10.78 -17.36 36.41
C LYS A 429 -10.51 -16.06 35.66
N ILE A 430 -10.03 -16.15 34.41
CA ILE A 430 -9.76 -14.97 33.58
C ILE A 430 -11.09 -14.41 33.09
N VAL A 431 -11.90 -15.24 32.42
CA VAL A 431 -13.13 -14.80 31.76
C VAL A 431 -14.13 -14.19 32.74
N ASN A 432 -14.28 -14.75 33.94
CA ASN A 432 -15.23 -14.22 34.94
C ASN A 432 -14.84 -12.86 35.52
N LYS A 433 -13.61 -12.39 35.32
CA LYS A 433 -13.17 -11.06 35.77
C LYS A 433 -13.38 -9.97 34.72
N LEU A 434 -13.72 -10.34 33.49
CA LEU A 434 -13.81 -9.41 32.37
C LEU A 434 -15.23 -8.88 32.23
N ASP A 435 -15.34 -7.59 31.97
CA ASP A 435 -16.54 -6.98 31.41
C ASP A 435 -16.50 -7.21 29.90
N MET A 436 -17.13 -8.29 29.44
CA MET A 436 -17.08 -8.71 28.03
C MET A 436 -17.48 -7.58 27.06
N ALA A 437 -18.36 -6.66 27.46
CA ALA A 437 -18.77 -5.54 26.62
C ALA A 437 -17.64 -4.51 26.44
N LYS A 438 -16.80 -4.32 27.46
CA LYS A 438 -15.70 -3.35 27.46
C LYS A 438 -14.34 -3.94 27.15
N ASN A 439 -14.16 -5.24 27.31
CA ASN A 439 -12.86 -5.90 27.20
C ASN A 439 -12.65 -6.63 25.86
N CYS A 440 -13.71 -6.93 25.11
CA CYS A 440 -13.58 -7.62 23.82
C CYS A 440 -13.28 -6.62 22.69
N ARG A 441 -12.34 -7.00 21.82
CA ARG A 441 -11.90 -6.29 20.61
C ARG A 441 -11.85 -7.24 19.44
N PHE A 442 -11.98 -6.69 18.24
CA PHE A 442 -12.10 -7.47 17.00
C PHE A 442 -11.12 -6.93 15.97
N ILE A 443 -10.22 -7.78 15.52
CA ILE A 443 -9.13 -7.41 14.62
C ILE A 443 -9.09 -8.38 13.45
N LEU A 444 -9.01 -7.86 12.23
CA LEU A 444 -8.67 -8.64 11.05
C LEU A 444 -7.17 -8.45 10.76
N ILE A 445 -6.43 -9.55 10.70
CA ILE A 445 -5.01 -9.58 10.33
C ILE A 445 -4.91 -10.07 8.89
N HIS A 446 -4.14 -9.38 8.05
CA HIS A 446 -3.95 -9.75 6.64
C HIS A 446 -2.52 -9.50 6.15
N SER A 447 -2.20 -9.94 4.94
CA SER A 447 -0.91 -9.64 4.26
C SER A 447 -0.98 -8.46 3.26
N ILE A 448 -2.05 -7.66 3.32
CA ILE A 448 -2.30 -6.55 2.38
C ILE A 448 -1.80 -5.21 2.91
N GLU A 449 -0.63 -4.79 2.45
CA GLU A 449 0.04 -3.55 2.92
C GLU A 449 -0.78 -2.27 2.70
N ASN A 450 -1.47 -2.12 1.57
CA ASN A 450 -2.20 -0.87 1.29
C ASN A 450 -3.51 -0.72 2.08
N LEU A 451 -3.91 -1.76 2.84
CA LEU A 451 -5.03 -1.73 3.77
C LEU A 451 -4.59 -1.77 5.23
N ASP A 452 -3.30 -1.50 5.49
CA ASP A 452 -2.79 -1.48 6.85
C ASP A 452 -3.41 -0.35 7.69
N MET A 453 -3.59 -0.62 8.98
CA MET A 453 -4.14 0.32 9.97
C MET A 453 -5.40 1.05 9.48
N CYS A 454 -6.39 0.29 8.98
CA CYS A 454 -7.69 0.82 8.60
C CYS A 454 -8.82 0.18 9.41
N THR A 455 -10.07 0.59 9.20
CA THR A 455 -11.23 -0.01 9.87
C THR A 455 -12.33 -0.29 8.87
N LYS A 456 -13.14 -1.33 9.12
CA LYS A 456 -14.35 -1.64 8.35
C LYS A 456 -15.42 -2.19 9.28
N ASN A 457 -16.63 -1.62 9.25
CA ASN A 457 -17.73 -1.98 10.14
C ASN A 457 -17.36 -1.99 11.64
N GLY A 458 -16.42 -1.11 12.05
CA GLY A 458 -15.90 -1.05 13.42
C GLY A 458 -14.99 -2.23 13.80
N ILE A 459 -14.49 -3.00 12.83
CA ILE A 459 -13.43 -3.98 12.98
C ILE A 459 -12.12 -3.33 12.52
N SER A 460 -11.07 -3.49 13.31
CA SER A 460 -9.76 -2.90 13.01
C SER A 460 -8.96 -3.86 12.13
N MET A 461 -8.25 -3.33 11.15
CA MET A 461 -7.53 -4.10 10.15
C MET A 461 -6.05 -3.77 10.19
N TYR A 462 -5.20 -4.80 10.20
CA TYR A 462 -3.75 -4.64 10.17
C TYR A 462 -3.11 -5.54 9.13
N GLU A 463 -2.08 -5.01 8.49
CA GLU A 463 -1.09 -5.83 7.82
C GLU A 463 -0.20 -6.54 8.86
N TRP A 464 0.14 -7.80 8.60
CA TRP A 464 0.81 -8.68 9.55
C TRP A 464 2.17 -8.18 10.00
N ASN A 465 3.02 -7.68 9.09
CA ASN A 465 4.32 -7.12 9.44
C ASN A 465 4.19 -5.92 10.38
N THR A 466 3.22 -5.04 10.13
CA THR A 466 2.93 -3.93 11.04
C THR A 466 2.42 -4.45 12.39
N PHE A 467 1.43 -5.34 12.41
CA PHE A 467 0.81 -5.82 13.63
C PHE A 467 1.80 -6.53 14.56
N ARG A 468 2.62 -7.45 14.01
CA ARG A 468 3.59 -8.21 14.80
C ARG A 468 4.66 -7.31 15.43
N ASN A 469 5.02 -6.22 14.76
CA ASN A 469 5.96 -5.23 15.27
C ASN A 469 5.31 -4.39 16.39
N ILE A 470 4.07 -3.94 16.18
CA ILE A 470 3.31 -3.19 17.19
C ILE A 470 3.11 -4.00 18.48
N LEU A 471 2.79 -5.29 18.38
CA LEU A 471 2.62 -6.18 19.54
C LEU A 471 3.92 -6.36 20.35
N GLN A 472 5.06 -6.41 19.66
CA GLN A 472 6.38 -6.49 20.28
C GLN A 472 6.87 -5.14 20.83
N GLY A 473 6.09 -4.07 20.65
CA GLY A 473 6.50 -2.72 21.03
C GLY A 473 7.76 -2.29 20.29
N LYS A 474 7.85 -2.64 18.99
CA LYS A 474 9.01 -2.30 18.17
C LYS A 474 8.61 -1.65 16.86
N PHE A 475 9.44 -0.75 16.37
CA PHE A 475 9.44 -0.34 14.97
C PHE A 475 10.88 -0.15 14.51
N SER A 476 11.13 -0.33 13.22
CA SER A 476 12.43 -0.05 12.64
C SER A 476 12.44 1.37 12.10
N SER A 477 13.51 2.13 12.37
CA SER A 477 13.73 3.42 11.73
C SER A 477 15.18 3.56 11.27
N PHE A 478 15.40 4.44 10.31
CA PHE A 478 16.74 4.83 9.87
C PHE A 478 17.10 6.11 10.60
N LYS A 479 18.15 6.06 11.42
CA LYS A 479 18.77 7.29 11.89
C LYS A 479 19.72 7.75 10.79
N VAL A 480 19.38 8.84 10.11
CA VAL A 480 20.30 9.50 9.18
C VAL A 480 21.33 10.25 10.03
N LEU A 481 22.37 9.57 10.47
CA LEU A 481 23.59 10.27 10.92
C LEU A 481 24.36 10.67 9.66
N SER A 482 25.03 11.81 9.71
CA SER A 482 25.73 12.42 8.56
C SER A 482 26.84 11.56 7.94
N LYS A 483 27.15 10.38 8.51
CA LYS A 483 28.18 9.46 7.99
C LYS A 483 27.82 7.98 7.99
N ASP A 484 26.77 7.54 8.71
CA ASP A 484 26.33 6.14 8.74
C ASP A 484 24.80 6.10 8.85
N ALA A 485 24.15 5.52 7.83
CA ALA A 485 22.79 5.03 7.99
C ALA A 485 22.91 3.68 8.69
N ASN A 486 22.32 3.54 9.86
CA ASN A 486 22.17 2.24 10.53
C ASN A 486 20.67 2.02 10.75
N LEU A 487 20.19 0.82 10.41
CA LEU A 487 18.86 0.35 10.79
C LEU A 487 18.82 0.25 12.32
N ASN A 488 18.03 1.13 12.95
CA ASN A 488 17.78 1.05 14.37
C ASN A 488 16.44 0.35 14.61
N CYS A 489 16.47 -0.73 15.38
CA CYS A 489 15.25 -1.27 15.98
C CYS A 489 14.96 -0.48 17.25
N ILE A 490 13.82 0.17 17.28
CA ILE A 490 13.38 0.98 18.41
C ILE A 490 12.37 0.19 19.19
N TYR A 491 12.55 0.19 20.51
CA TYR A 491 11.65 -0.45 21.45
C TYR A 491 10.89 0.62 22.24
N TYR A 492 9.59 0.41 22.41
CA TYR A 492 8.71 1.30 23.14
C TYR A 492 7.73 0.50 24.00
N SER A 493 7.28 1.11 25.09
CA SER A 493 6.27 0.47 25.96
C SER A 493 4.88 0.61 25.34
N ASN A 494 4.36 -0.49 24.81
CA ASN A 494 3.00 -0.59 24.29
C ASN A 494 1.98 -1.10 25.34
N LYS A 495 2.29 -1.04 26.64
CA LYS A 495 1.50 -1.67 27.73
C LYS A 495 0.04 -1.23 27.83
N LEU A 496 -0.28 -0.01 27.41
CA LEU A 496 -1.62 0.59 27.53
C LEU A 496 -2.25 0.88 26.17
N LEU A 497 -1.67 0.36 25.09
CA LEU A 497 -2.18 0.59 23.75
C LEU A 497 -3.33 -0.37 23.47
N ASP A 498 -4.53 0.15 23.22
CA ASP A 498 -5.61 -0.65 22.68
C ASP A 498 -5.39 -0.83 21.16
N PHE A 499 -4.92 -2.00 20.75
CA PHE A 499 -4.66 -2.29 19.34
C PHE A 499 -5.90 -2.24 18.45
N SER A 500 -7.12 -2.15 18.99
CA SER A 500 -8.30 -1.90 18.15
C SER A 500 -8.51 -0.41 17.87
N ASP A 501 -7.98 0.50 18.69
CA ASP A 501 -8.09 1.93 18.46
C ASP A 501 -6.95 2.38 17.54
N ILE A 502 -7.16 2.16 16.25
CA ILE A 502 -6.20 2.48 15.20
C ILE A 502 -5.65 3.91 15.33
N VAL A 503 -6.50 4.90 15.63
CA VAL A 503 -6.06 6.29 15.66
C VAL A 503 -5.16 6.55 16.86
N SER A 504 -5.51 6.02 18.03
CA SER A 504 -4.62 6.08 19.19
C SER A 504 -3.28 5.36 18.92
N VAL A 505 -3.30 4.25 18.19
CA VAL A 505 -2.08 3.54 17.78
C VAL A 505 -1.23 4.39 16.82
N GLN A 506 -1.85 5.00 15.81
CA GLN A 506 -1.17 5.89 14.85
C GLN A 506 -0.50 7.08 15.56
N ASP A 507 -1.27 7.80 16.38
CA ASP A 507 -0.77 8.95 17.14
C ASP A 507 0.37 8.55 18.07
N TYR A 508 0.27 7.38 18.70
CA TYR A 508 1.32 6.86 19.57
C TYR A 508 2.60 6.54 18.79
N LEU A 509 2.50 5.90 17.63
CA LEU A 509 3.66 5.57 16.79
C LEU A 509 4.37 6.83 16.28
N ILE A 510 3.62 7.82 15.78
CA ILE A 510 4.18 9.10 15.33
C ILE A 510 4.91 9.82 16.46
N LYS A 511 4.31 9.89 17.66
CA LYS A 511 4.95 10.53 18.82
C LYS A 511 6.25 9.86 19.23
N ASN A 512 6.36 8.54 19.12
CA ASN A 512 7.60 7.84 19.45
C ASN A 512 8.66 7.98 18.35
N LEU A 513 8.26 7.99 17.08
CA LEU A 513 9.16 8.30 15.96
C LEU A 513 9.77 9.71 16.10
N GLN A 514 8.94 10.70 16.47
CA GLN A 514 9.40 12.08 16.64
C GLN A 514 10.48 12.22 17.71
N LYS A 515 10.30 11.60 18.89
CA LYS A 515 11.27 11.69 20.00
C LYS A 515 12.69 11.30 19.57
N ILE A 516 12.79 10.25 18.76
CA ILE A 516 14.07 9.70 18.30
C ILE A 516 14.77 10.63 17.33
N TYR A 517 13.94 11.35 16.58
CA TYR A 517 14.39 12.35 15.65
C TYR A 517 14.85 13.63 16.36
N ASP A 518 14.12 14.09 17.37
CA ASP A 518 14.51 15.24 18.20
C ASP A 518 15.87 14.99 18.89
N ASP A 519 16.09 13.77 19.37
CA ASP A 519 17.36 13.34 19.98
C ASP A 519 18.54 13.26 18.97
N SER A 520 18.31 13.50 17.67
CA SER A 520 19.31 13.40 16.62
C SER A 520 19.94 14.73 16.17
N LEU A 521 19.57 15.87 16.79
CA LEU A 521 20.06 17.24 16.46
C LEU A 521 19.91 17.63 14.97
N SER A 522 18.96 17.02 14.27
CA SER A 522 18.73 17.26 12.84
C SER A 522 17.92 18.55 12.62
N THR A 523 18.35 19.39 11.67
CA THR A 523 17.62 20.60 11.22
C THR A 523 16.54 20.30 10.17
N ASN A 524 16.33 19.03 9.83
CA ASN A 524 15.29 18.57 8.91
C ASN A 524 13.97 18.39 9.67
N LEU A 525 12.83 18.40 8.97
CA LEU A 525 11.50 18.21 9.58
C LEU A 525 11.38 16.85 10.26
N GLY A 526 10.79 16.84 11.46
CA GLY A 526 10.57 15.59 12.19
C GLY A 526 9.42 14.75 11.61
N PRO A 527 9.36 13.43 11.86
CA PRO A 527 8.28 12.56 11.41
C PRO A 527 6.87 13.04 11.78
N ALA A 528 6.67 13.67 12.94
CA ALA A 528 5.38 14.21 13.35
C ALA A 528 5.00 15.48 12.57
N GLU A 529 5.96 16.33 12.27
CA GLU A 529 5.74 17.51 11.43
C GLU A 529 5.44 17.06 9.99
N GLU A 530 6.27 16.18 9.42
CA GLU A 530 6.03 15.56 8.12
C GLU A 530 4.65 14.90 8.05
N TRP A 531 4.25 14.20 9.11
CA TRP A 531 2.93 13.59 9.25
C TRP A 531 1.79 14.61 9.22
N GLU A 532 1.86 15.66 10.02
CA GLU A 532 0.83 16.71 10.02
C GLU A 532 0.75 17.44 8.68
N ILE A 533 1.89 17.60 8.01
CA ILE A 533 1.97 18.15 6.65
C ILE A 533 1.35 17.21 5.61
N LEU A 534 1.60 15.90 5.74
CA LEU A 534 1.08 14.87 4.84
C LEU A 534 -0.44 14.74 4.88
N ASN A 535 -1.05 14.97 6.05
CA ASN A 535 -2.48 14.83 6.28
C ASN A 535 -3.35 15.57 5.24
N GLY A 536 -2.86 16.65 4.61
CA GLY A 536 -3.59 17.41 3.60
C GLY A 536 -3.15 17.23 2.15
N ALA A 537 -2.01 16.58 1.88
CA ALA A 537 -1.24 16.83 0.65
C ALA A 537 -1.92 16.37 -0.65
N ARG A 538 -2.64 15.25 -0.65
CA ARG A 538 -3.17 14.58 -1.87
C ARG A 538 -4.52 15.16 -2.23
N ALA A 539 -5.38 15.37 -1.24
CA ALA A 539 -6.59 16.14 -1.41
C ALA A 539 -6.25 17.53 -1.95
N LEU A 540 -5.23 18.19 -1.38
CA LEU A 540 -4.79 19.50 -1.84
C LEU A 540 -4.16 19.46 -3.24
N PHE A 541 -3.36 18.44 -3.57
CA PHE A 541 -2.85 18.22 -4.94
C PHE A 541 -4.00 18.04 -5.95
N MET A 542 -4.94 17.13 -5.67
CA MET A 542 -6.12 16.88 -6.51
C MET A 542 -6.96 18.15 -6.67
N PHE A 543 -7.19 18.85 -5.57
CA PHE A 543 -7.98 20.08 -5.52
C PHE A 543 -7.33 21.23 -6.29
N ASN A 544 -6.05 21.51 -6.08
CA ASN A 544 -5.32 22.56 -6.79
C ASN A 544 -5.19 22.28 -8.29
N THR A 545 -4.94 21.01 -8.64
CA THR A 545 -5.02 20.49 -10.01
C THR A 545 -6.40 20.80 -10.60
N SER A 546 -7.46 20.47 -9.86
CA SER A 546 -8.84 20.60 -10.33
C SER A 546 -9.29 22.03 -10.51
N ILE A 547 -8.92 22.92 -9.59
CA ILE A 547 -9.21 24.35 -9.71
C ILE A 547 -8.45 24.98 -10.87
N SER A 548 -7.21 24.54 -11.10
CA SER A 548 -6.44 25.00 -12.25
C SER A 548 -7.12 24.62 -13.57
N CYS A 549 -7.75 23.43 -13.64
CA CYS A 549 -8.62 23.05 -14.76
C CYS A 549 -9.87 23.94 -14.85
N MET A 550 -10.57 24.19 -13.72
CA MET A 550 -11.81 25.00 -13.70
C MET A 550 -11.61 26.47 -14.08
N ASN A 551 -10.53 27.10 -13.61
CA ASN A 551 -10.32 28.55 -13.73
C ASN A 551 -9.70 28.99 -15.06
N ARG A 552 -9.36 28.06 -15.96
CA ARG A 552 -8.74 28.39 -17.24
C ARG A 552 -9.64 27.98 -18.39
N PRO A 553 -10.05 28.92 -19.26
CA PRO A 553 -10.79 28.55 -20.44
C PRO A 553 -9.92 27.60 -21.27
N PHE A 554 -10.45 26.42 -21.60
CA PHE A 554 -9.84 25.52 -22.59
C PHE A 554 -9.57 26.20 -23.94
N LEU A 555 -10.09 27.41 -24.16
CA LEU A 555 -9.98 28.19 -25.37
C LEU A 555 -8.81 29.18 -25.39
N THR A 556 -8.04 29.41 -24.31
CA THR A 556 -6.87 30.31 -24.35
C THR A 556 -5.59 29.58 -24.75
N TYR A 557 -4.72 30.25 -25.54
CA TYR A 557 -3.53 29.67 -26.20
C TYR A 557 -2.33 29.39 -25.27
N LYS A 558 -2.42 29.65 -23.97
CA LYS A 558 -1.31 29.47 -23.03
C LYS A 558 -1.80 28.90 -21.70
N TRP A 559 -1.53 27.61 -21.49
CA TRP A 559 -1.59 27.01 -20.16
C TRP A 559 -0.24 27.28 -19.48
N ILE A 560 -0.23 28.13 -18.45
CA ILE A 560 0.92 28.35 -17.55
C ILE A 560 1.16 27.06 -16.75
N SER A 561 2.43 26.76 -16.47
CA SER A 561 2.87 25.59 -15.71
C SER A 561 2.01 25.29 -14.49
N TRP A 562 1.80 24.00 -14.22
CA TRP A 562 1.24 23.57 -12.94
C TRP A 562 2.38 23.59 -11.93
N GLU A 563 2.60 24.75 -11.31
CA GLU A 563 3.33 24.83 -10.06
C GLU A 563 2.27 24.94 -8.98
N ILE A 564 2.07 23.85 -8.23
CA ILE A 564 1.20 23.86 -7.05
C ILE A 564 2.11 24.11 -5.86
N PRO A 565 2.28 25.35 -5.36
CA PRO A 565 2.96 25.59 -4.11
C PRO A 565 2.01 25.17 -2.98
N LEU A 566 2.33 24.06 -2.34
CA LEU A 566 1.70 23.68 -1.09
C LEU A 566 2.56 24.29 0.02
N ILE A 567 2.39 25.59 0.29
CA ILE A 567 3.07 26.30 1.39
C ILE A 567 2.29 25.96 2.66
N ILE A 568 2.95 25.30 3.62
CA ILE A 568 2.44 25.10 4.98
C ILE A 568 3.14 26.07 5.91
#